data_AF-A0A960EC84-F1
#
_entry.id   AF-A0A960EC84-F1
#
_cell.length_a   1.000
_cell.length_b   1.000
_cell.length_c   1.000
_cell.angle_alpha   90.00
_cell.angle_beta   90.00
_cell.angle_gamma   90.00
#
_symmetry.space_group_name_H-M   'P 1'
#
loop_
_entity.id
_entity.type
_entity.pdbx_description
1 polymer ?
#
loop_
_entity_poly.entity_id
_entity_poly.type
_entity_poly.pdbx_seq_one_letter_code
_entity_poly.pdbx_strand_id
1 'polypeptide(L)'
;MGGDSRSSRLQAAVVARVSLRYDETKADLVHDEEYEAVLLPIGEHPDVTRRVEVDYDDRDLRTDPPDAAVYVLPEGKVMNKTFWSQLERDLKADVTRTMTVEIPANGELKLYGRPGESAEDFERRCLRAADDQAEQEIAKLRDKYEAKAKRLQEQIDAAEDRVDVLEEEAKSKKSSELLSTA
;
A
#
# COMPACT_ATOMS: atom_id res chain seq x y z
N MET A 1 37.93 43.10 -27.57
CA MET A 1 36.99 43.07 -26.44
C MET A 1 37.15 41.73 -25.75
N GLY A 2 38.06 41.63 -24.79
CA GLY A 2 38.32 40.38 -24.05
C GLY A 2 37.28 40.22 -22.95
N GLY A 3 36.44 39.20 -23.06
CA GLY A 3 35.55 38.80 -21.97
C GLY A 3 36.35 38.05 -20.90
N ASP A 4 36.23 38.50 -19.66
CA ASP A 4 36.77 37.80 -18.48
C ASP A 4 36.08 36.44 -18.33
N SER A 5 36.86 35.35 -18.27
CA SER A 5 36.38 33.99 -18.03
C SER A 5 35.73 33.79 -16.65
N ARG A 6 35.77 34.81 -15.78
CA ARG A 6 35.14 34.81 -14.45
C ARG A 6 33.76 35.49 -14.40
N SER A 7 33.27 36.09 -15.50
CA SER A 7 31.93 36.67 -15.50
C SER A 7 30.89 35.55 -15.65
N SER A 8 30.30 35.10 -14.55
CA SER A 8 29.15 34.18 -14.60
C SER A 8 27.91 34.98 -15.01
N ARG A 9 27.43 34.78 -16.23
CA ARG A 9 26.12 35.28 -16.65
C ARG A 9 25.04 34.41 -16.01
N LEU A 10 24.19 35.02 -15.19
CA LEU A 10 23.08 34.34 -14.53
C LEU A 10 21.90 34.22 -15.50
N GLN A 11 21.30 33.04 -15.55
CA GLN A 11 20.12 32.76 -16.36
C GLN A 11 18.89 32.66 -15.46
N ALA A 12 17.73 33.04 -16.00
CA ALA A 12 16.46 32.78 -15.33
C ALA A 12 16.18 31.27 -15.33
N ALA A 13 15.66 30.78 -14.21
CA ALA A 13 15.18 29.42 -14.04
C ALA A 13 13.79 29.45 -13.38
N VAL A 14 12.98 28.44 -13.65
CA VAL A 14 11.73 28.22 -12.91
C VAL A 14 12.01 27.23 -11.81
N VAL A 15 11.68 27.60 -10.58
CA VAL A 15 11.68 26.68 -9.44
C VAL A 15 10.24 26.27 -9.18
N ALA A 16 10.01 24.97 -9.00
CA ALA A 16 8.69 24.41 -8.78
C ALA A 16 8.73 23.43 -7.60
N ARG A 17 7.71 23.53 -6.73
CA ARG A 17 7.36 22.52 -5.72
C ARG A 17 6.00 21.95 -6.09
N VAL A 18 5.90 20.63 -6.13
CA VAL A 18 4.70 19.89 -6.53
C VAL A 18 4.35 18.91 -5.42
N SER A 19 3.19 19.08 -4.80
CA SER A 19 2.65 18.08 -3.88
C SER A 19 1.95 16.98 -4.68
N LEU A 20 2.41 15.75 -4.50
CA LEU A 20 1.91 14.55 -5.14
C LEU A 20 1.18 13.69 -4.12
N ARG A 21 0.06 13.10 -4.55
CA ARG A 21 -0.67 12.09 -3.77
C ARG A 21 -0.81 10.84 -4.61
N TYR A 22 -0.27 9.73 -4.10
CA TYR A 22 -0.51 8.39 -4.60
C TYR A 22 -1.65 7.78 -3.79
N ASP A 23 -2.73 7.43 -4.49
CA ASP A 23 -3.93 6.84 -3.92
C ASP A 23 -4.23 5.54 -4.68
N GLU A 24 -3.96 4.40 -4.04
CA GLU A 24 -4.27 3.07 -4.57
C GLU A 24 -5.23 2.36 -3.63
N THR A 25 -6.51 2.39 -4.00
CA THR A 25 -7.61 1.83 -3.21
C THR A 25 -7.44 0.33 -2.95
N LYS A 26 -6.88 -0.46 -3.88
CA LYS A 26 -6.70 -1.90 -3.66
C LYS A 26 -5.67 -2.20 -2.59
N ALA A 27 -4.68 -1.33 -2.44
CA ALA A 27 -3.61 -1.45 -1.46
C ALA A 27 -3.91 -0.72 -0.14
N ASP A 28 -5.06 -0.03 -0.05
CA ASP A 28 -5.35 0.92 1.04
C ASP A 28 -4.19 1.90 1.27
N LEU A 29 -3.58 2.35 0.16
CA LEU A 29 -2.40 3.20 0.17
C LEU A 29 -2.80 4.64 -0.13
N VAL A 30 -2.52 5.53 0.83
CA VAL A 30 -2.45 6.97 0.60
C VAL A 30 -1.05 7.43 1.00
N HIS A 31 -0.30 7.93 0.03
CA HIS A 31 1.08 8.39 0.22
C HIS A 31 1.26 9.75 -0.42
N ASP A 32 1.71 10.71 0.38
CA ASP A 32 1.96 12.08 -0.06
C ASP A 32 3.47 12.30 -0.18
N GLU A 33 3.89 12.88 -1.30
CA GLU A 33 5.29 13.29 -1.54
C GLU A 33 5.34 14.74 -2.00
N GLU A 34 6.39 15.44 -1.60
CA GLU A 34 6.72 16.73 -2.20
C GLU A 34 7.87 16.52 -3.18
N TYR A 35 7.68 17.04 -4.40
CA TYR A 35 8.66 16.98 -5.47
C TYR A 35 9.11 18.39 -5.83
N GLU A 36 10.42 18.59 -5.86
CA GLU A 36 11.05 19.88 -6.04
C GLU A 36 11.97 19.84 -7.25
N ALA A 37 11.85 20.85 -8.11
CA ALA A 37 12.56 20.87 -9.37
C ALA A 37 12.89 22.27 -9.84
N VAL A 38 13.98 22.33 -10.61
CA VAL A 38 14.38 23.52 -11.36
C VAL A 38 14.29 23.23 -12.85
N LEU A 39 13.69 24.14 -13.60
CA LEU A 39 13.68 24.14 -15.06
C LEU A 39 14.58 25.25 -15.59
N LEU A 40 15.58 24.85 -16.36
CA LEU A 40 16.50 25.73 -17.07
C LEU A 40 16.93 25.07 -18.40
N PRO A 41 17.14 25.85 -19.48
CA PRO A 41 16.82 27.27 -19.62
C PRO A 41 15.32 27.51 -19.85
N ILE A 42 14.86 28.74 -19.62
CA ILE A 42 13.49 29.16 -19.95
C ILE A 42 13.39 29.60 -21.42
N GLY A 43 13.16 28.63 -22.31
CA GLY A 43 12.89 28.87 -23.73
C GLY A 43 11.48 29.44 -24.01
N GLU A 44 11.17 29.75 -25.28
CA GLU A 44 9.80 30.17 -25.68
C GLU A 44 8.74 29.10 -25.32
N HIS A 45 9.14 27.83 -25.43
CA HIS A 45 8.38 26.65 -24.99
C HIS A 45 9.29 25.79 -24.08
N PRO A 46 9.27 26.01 -22.75
CA PRO A 46 10.08 25.22 -21.83
C PRO A 46 9.71 23.73 -21.89
N ASP A 47 10.74 22.88 -21.99
CA ASP A 47 10.58 21.43 -21.98
C ASP A 47 10.60 20.91 -20.54
N VAL A 48 9.42 20.59 -20.01
CA VAL A 48 9.25 20.09 -18.62
C VAL A 48 9.94 18.75 -18.38
N THR A 49 10.23 17.98 -19.42
CA THR A 49 10.93 16.69 -19.29
C THR A 49 12.42 16.87 -18.92
N ARG A 50 12.96 18.07 -19.12
CA ARG A 50 14.36 18.44 -18.76
C ARG A 50 14.49 19.06 -17.37
N ARG A 51 13.42 19.04 -16.58
CA ARG A 51 13.47 19.46 -15.18
C ARG A 51 14.57 18.70 -14.44
N VAL A 52 15.26 19.41 -13.55
CA VAL A 52 16.27 18.83 -12.66
C VAL A 52 15.65 18.76 -11.28
N GLU A 53 15.54 17.54 -10.74
CA GLU A 53 15.13 17.31 -9.37
C GLU A 53 16.18 17.85 -8.41
N VAL A 54 15.73 18.60 -7.41
CA VAL A 54 16.58 19.21 -6.38
C VAL A 54 15.84 19.16 -5.05
N ASP A 55 16.57 19.05 -3.95
CA ASP A 55 16.05 19.24 -2.59
C ASP A 55 16.40 20.68 -2.19
N TYR A 56 15.47 21.60 -2.48
CA TYR A 56 15.63 23.00 -2.09
C TYR A 56 14.61 23.37 -1.04
N ASP A 57 15.03 24.17 -0.06
CA ASP A 57 14.11 24.82 0.85
C ASP A 57 14.18 26.34 0.71
N ASP A 58 13.31 27.03 1.43
CA ASP A 58 13.20 28.48 1.34
C ASP A 58 14.50 29.22 1.70
N ARG A 59 15.46 28.57 2.39
CA ARG A 59 16.77 29.13 2.76
C ARG A 59 17.77 29.10 1.60
N ASP A 60 17.56 28.25 0.61
CA ASP A 60 18.38 28.21 -0.61
C ASP A 60 18.05 29.38 -1.56
N LEU A 61 16.86 29.97 -1.38
CA LEU A 61 16.37 31.09 -2.18
C LEU A 61 16.74 32.42 -1.53
N ARG A 62 17.58 33.20 -2.23
CA ARG A 62 17.98 34.55 -1.81
C ARG A 62 17.15 35.60 -2.52
N THR A 63 16.65 36.57 -1.75
CA THR A 63 15.94 37.74 -2.30
C THR A 63 16.88 38.80 -2.84
N ASP A 64 18.07 38.93 -2.23
CA ASP A 64 19.05 39.93 -2.62
C ASP A 64 19.88 39.43 -3.82
N PRO A 65 19.99 40.22 -4.90
CA PRO A 65 20.81 39.85 -6.04
C PRO A 65 22.29 39.86 -5.65
N PRO A 66 23.12 38.97 -6.22
CA PRO A 66 24.57 39.04 -6.04
C PRO A 66 25.14 40.37 -6.56
N ASP A 67 26.17 40.88 -5.89
CA ASP A 67 26.89 42.08 -6.34
C ASP A 67 27.45 41.88 -7.75
N ALA A 68 27.29 42.90 -8.60
CA ALA A 68 27.77 42.92 -9.98
C ALA A 68 27.25 41.77 -10.88
N ALA A 69 26.08 41.19 -10.56
CA ALA A 69 25.47 40.15 -11.37
C ALA A 69 25.10 40.64 -12.79
N VAL A 70 25.39 39.81 -13.80
CA VAL A 70 24.97 40.03 -15.19
C VAL A 70 23.91 38.99 -15.54
N TYR A 71 22.72 39.43 -15.91
CA TYR A 71 21.59 38.55 -16.20
C TYR A 71 21.36 38.38 -17.71
N VAL A 72 20.97 37.18 -18.11
CA VAL A 72 20.50 36.85 -19.44
C VAL A 72 18.98 36.88 -19.45
N LEU A 73 18.39 37.63 -20.39
CA LEU A 73 16.95 37.63 -20.58
C LEU A 73 16.50 36.26 -21.12
N PRO A 74 15.49 35.62 -20.50
CA PRO A 74 14.94 34.38 -21.03
C PRO A 74 14.20 34.62 -22.34
N GLU A 75 14.14 33.61 -23.20
CA GLU A 75 13.32 33.63 -24.42
C GLU A 75 11.83 33.46 -24.08
N GLY A 76 11.53 32.77 -22.98
CA GLY A 76 10.18 32.59 -22.48
C GLY A 76 9.51 33.91 -22.08
N LYS A 77 8.21 34.01 -22.37
CA LYS A 77 7.38 35.18 -22.06
C LYS A 77 6.96 35.19 -20.59
N VAL A 78 7.94 35.25 -19.67
CA VAL A 78 7.75 35.13 -18.21
C VAL A 78 6.86 36.22 -17.60
N MET A 79 6.64 37.34 -18.30
CA MET A 79 5.70 38.39 -17.88
C MET A 79 4.23 38.04 -18.17
N ASN A 80 3.96 37.02 -19.00
CA ASN A 80 2.62 36.65 -19.40
C ASN A 80 2.04 35.57 -18.48
N LYS A 81 0.84 35.78 -17.95
CA LYS A 81 0.12 34.78 -17.15
C LYS A 81 -0.07 33.45 -17.88
N THR A 82 -0.31 33.50 -19.19
CA THR A 82 -0.53 32.30 -20.02
C THR A 82 0.69 31.39 -20.09
N PHE A 83 1.91 31.94 -20.01
CA PHE A 83 3.14 31.16 -19.95
C PHE A 83 3.15 30.27 -18.69
N TRP A 84 2.85 30.84 -17.53
CA TRP A 84 2.81 30.12 -16.26
C TRP A 84 1.69 29.07 -16.19
N SER A 85 0.49 29.41 -16.66
CA SER A 85 -0.62 28.43 -16.70
C SER A 85 -0.32 27.25 -17.62
N GLN A 86 0.38 27.49 -18.73
CA GLN A 86 0.80 26.41 -19.63
C GLN A 86 1.89 25.54 -18.99
N LEU A 87 2.90 26.17 -18.39
CA LEU A 87 4.00 25.48 -17.73
C LEU A 87 3.51 24.63 -16.56
N GLU A 88 2.61 25.15 -15.72
CA GLU A 88 1.98 24.41 -14.61
C GLU A 88 1.24 23.17 -15.13
N ARG A 89 0.45 23.32 -16.20
CA ARG A 89 -0.27 22.20 -16.83
C ARG A 89 0.69 21.12 -17.34
N ASP A 90 1.73 21.54 -18.05
CA ASP A 90 2.68 20.62 -18.67
C ASP A 90 3.50 19.90 -17.60
N LEU A 91 3.92 20.61 -16.55
CA LEU A 91 4.64 20.03 -15.41
C LEU A 91 3.77 19.01 -14.67
N LYS A 92 2.51 19.33 -14.38
CA LYS A 92 1.58 18.37 -13.77
C LYS A 92 1.42 17.12 -14.63
N ALA A 93 1.19 17.29 -15.94
CA ALA A 93 1.03 16.17 -16.85
C ALA A 93 2.29 15.28 -16.92
N ASP A 94 3.47 15.88 -16.88
CA ASP A 94 4.73 15.14 -16.92
C ASP A 94 5.04 14.43 -15.60
N VAL A 95 4.87 15.11 -14.46
CA VAL A 95 5.09 14.53 -13.13
C VAL A 95 4.10 13.39 -12.88
N THR A 96 2.81 13.55 -13.19
CA THR A 96 1.81 12.46 -13.08
C THR A 96 2.15 11.26 -13.96
N ARG A 97 2.82 11.46 -15.11
CA ARG A 97 3.21 10.37 -16.02
C ARG A 97 4.49 9.67 -15.58
N THR A 98 5.42 10.38 -14.95
CA THR A 98 6.80 9.91 -14.72
C THR A 98 7.09 9.56 -13.28
N MET A 99 6.38 10.15 -12.32
CA MET A 99 6.52 9.84 -10.91
C MET A 99 5.57 8.70 -10.52
N THR A 100 6.17 7.57 -10.13
CA THR A 100 5.46 6.35 -9.77
C THR A 100 6.08 5.78 -8.50
N VAL A 101 5.22 5.29 -7.60
CA VAL A 101 5.64 4.53 -6.42
C VAL A 101 5.41 3.05 -6.67
N GLU A 102 6.45 2.26 -6.53
CA GLU A 102 6.36 0.80 -6.58
C GLU A 102 6.24 0.25 -5.15
N ILE A 103 5.28 -0.65 -4.95
CA ILE A 103 5.10 -1.39 -3.71
C ILE A 103 5.07 -2.89 -4.01
N PRO A 104 5.69 -3.74 -3.17
CA PRO A 104 5.56 -5.17 -3.34
C PRO A 104 4.12 -5.61 -3.02
N ALA A 105 3.65 -6.69 -3.65
CA ALA A 105 2.28 -7.17 -3.48
C ALA A 105 2.21 -8.70 -3.49
N ASN A 106 1.35 -9.25 -2.63
CA ASN A 106 0.98 -10.65 -2.59
C ASN A 106 -0.53 -10.75 -2.83
N GLY A 107 -0.91 -11.12 -4.06
CA GLY A 107 -2.30 -11.17 -4.48
C GLY A 107 -3.14 -12.25 -3.80
N GLU A 108 -2.53 -13.37 -3.39
CA GLU A 108 -3.24 -14.47 -2.72
C GLU A 108 -3.64 -14.10 -1.30
N LEU A 109 -2.70 -13.50 -0.55
CA LEU A 109 -2.96 -13.01 0.80
C LEU A 109 -3.67 -11.65 0.84
N LYS A 110 -3.85 -11.01 -0.33
CA LYS A 110 -4.32 -9.61 -0.48
C LYS A 110 -3.50 -8.63 0.38
N LEU A 111 -2.20 -8.89 0.47
CA LEU A 111 -1.27 -8.06 1.21
C LEU A 111 -0.48 -7.18 0.26
N TYR A 112 -0.36 -5.92 0.63
CA TYR A 112 0.42 -4.94 -0.10
C TYR A 112 1.49 -4.35 0.81
N GLY A 113 2.64 -4.07 0.21
CA GLY A 113 3.76 -3.45 0.87
C GLY A 113 3.55 -1.95 1.05
N ARG A 114 4.47 -1.34 1.77
CA ARG A 114 4.51 0.11 1.97
C ARG A 114 5.53 0.74 1.02
N PRO A 115 5.38 2.03 0.68
CA PRO A 115 6.41 2.77 -0.04
C PRO A 115 7.76 2.67 0.68
N GLY A 116 8.82 2.29 -0.05
CA GLY A 116 10.17 2.11 0.50
C GLY A 116 10.37 0.88 1.40
N GLU A 117 9.36 0.02 1.58
CA GLU A 117 9.52 -1.23 2.32
C GLU A 117 10.47 -2.18 1.57
N SER A 118 11.42 -2.78 2.30
CA SER A 118 12.31 -3.76 1.71
C SER A 118 11.54 -5.04 1.34
N ALA A 119 12.00 -5.72 0.29
CA ALA A 119 11.40 -6.99 -0.14
C ALA A 119 11.39 -8.04 0.98
N GLU A 120 12.47 -8.10 1.79
CA GLU A 120 12.59 -9.02 2.91
C GLU A 120 11.60 -8.72 4.04
N ASP A 121 11.38 -7.44 4.36
CA ASP A 121 10.41 -7.05 5.39
C ASP A 121 8.98 -7.40 4.97
N PHE A 122 8.65 -7.15 3.70
CA PHE A 122 7.37 -7.50 3.12
C PHE A 122 7.16 -9.03 3.07
N GLU A 123 8.19 -9.78 2.69
CA GLU A 123 8.14 -11.25 2.67
C GLU A 123 7.87 -11.81 4.07
N ARG A 124 8.57 -11.33 5.11
CA ARG A 124 8.33 -11.76 6.49
C ARG A 124 6.91 -11.47 6.95
N ARG A 125 6.32 -10.35 6.53
CA ARG A 125 4.90 -10.04 6.80
C ARG A 125 3.97 -11.02 6.08
N CYS A 126 4.26 -11.35 4.83
CA CYS A 126 3.48 -12.33 4.08
C CYS A 126 3.54 -13.71 4.71
N LEU A 127 4.73 -14.18 5.10
CA LEU A 127 4.91 -15.48 5.76
C LEU A 127 4.12 -15.54 7.06
N ARG A 128 4.23 -14.52 7.91
CA ARG A 128 3.47 -14.46 9.16
C ARG A 128 1.95 -14.51 8.92
N ALA A 129 1.45 -13.76 7.95
CA ALA A 129 0.02 -13.77 7.64
C ALA A 129 -0.45 -15.12 7.08
N ALA A 130 0.40 -15.80 6.29
CA ALA A 130 0.11 -17.15 5.81
C ALA A 130 0.05 -18.16 6.96
N ASP A 131 1.00 -18.09 7.90
CA ASP A 131 1.00 -18.93 9.10
C ASP A 131 -0.24 -18.68 9.96
N ASP A 132 -0.57 -17.42 10.25
CA ASP A 132 -1.76 -17.04 11.00
C ASP A 132 -3.05 -17.57 10.33
N GLN A 133 -3.13 -17.52 8.99
CA GLN A 133 -4.27 -18.07 8.25
C GLN A 133 -4.31 -19.60 8.30
N ALA A 134 -3.16 -20.26 8.20
CA ALA A 134 -3.07 -21.72 8.31
C ALA A 134 -3.52 -22.20 9.70
N GLU A 135 -3.08 -21.52 10.77
CA GLU A 135 -3.51 -21.83 12.13
C GLU A 135 -5.03 -21.66 12.31
N GLN A 136 -5.62 -20.60 11.75
CA GLN A 136 -7.07 -20.39 11.77
C GLN A 136 -7.83 -21.50 11.06
N GLU A 137 -7.37 -21.95 9.89
CA GLU A 137 -8.01 -23.05 9.16
C GLU A 137 -7.87 -24.38 9.90
N ILE A 138 -6.72 -24.65 10.52
CA ILE A 138 -6.51 -25.82 11.37
C ILE A 138 -7.47 -25.79 12.57
N ALA A 139 -7.60 -24.65 13.25
CA ALA A 139 -8.52 -24.49 14.37
C ALA A 139 -9.98 -24.74 13.96
N LYS A 140 -10.44 -24.13 12.86
CA LYS A 140 -11.78 -24.38 12.29
C LYS A 140 -12.00 -25.86 11.97
N LEU A 141 -10.99 -26.53 11.41
CA LEU A 141 -11.07 -27.94 11.09
C LEU A 141 -11.19 -28.78 12.35
N ARG A 142 -10.39 -28.48 13.37
CA ARG A 142 -10.40 -29.13 14.67
C ARG A 142 -11.77 -28.99 15.34
N ASP A 143 -12.29 -27.77 15.46
CA ASP A 143 -13.60 -27.48 16.05
C ASP A 143 -14.72 -28.25 15.34
N LYS A 144 -14.68 -28.30 14.00
CA LYS A 144 -15.65 -29.03 13.19
C LYS A 144 -15.64 -30.53 13.45
N TYR A 145 -14.46 -31.13 13.61
CA TYR A 145 -14.34 -32.56 13.86
C TYR A 145 -14.57 -32.94 15.32
N GLU A 146 -14.16 -32.10 16.28
CA GLU A 146 -14.51 -32.28 17.69
C GLU A 146 -16.03 -32.25 17.89
N ALA A 147 -16.73 -31.30 17.27
CA ALA A 147 -18.20 -31.25 17.30
C ALA A 147 -18.85 -32.51 16.71
N LYS A 148 -18.29 -33.07 15.62
CA LYS A 148 -18.78 -34.31 15.02
C LYS A 148 -18.50 -35.52 15.89
N ALA A 149 -17.30 -35.63 16.46
CA ALA A 149 -16.93 -36.72 17.35
C ALA A 149 -17.81 -36.73 18.60
N LYS A 150 -18.03 -35.56 19.22
CA LYS A 150 -18.93 -35.40 20.35
C LYS A 150 -20.35 -35.84 20.02
N ARG A 151 -20.88 -35.42 18.86
CA ARG A 151 -22.22 -35.83 18.41
C ARG A 151 -22.33 -37.34 18.21
N LEU A 152 -21.30 -37.99 17.66
CA LEU A 152 -21.28 -39.44 17.51
C LEU A 152 -21.21 -40.13 18.87
N GLN A 153 -20.42 -39.62 19.80
CA GLN A 153 -20.34 -40.15 21.16
C GLN A 153 -21.70 -40.05 21.87
N GLU A 154 -22.35 -38.88 21.83
CA GLU A 154 -23.69 -38.70 22.40
C GLU A 154 -24.74 -39.65 21.80
N GLN A 155 -24.60 -40.01 20.51
CA GLN A 155 -25.47 -40.98 19.86
C GLN A 155 -25.17 -42.42 20.29
N ILE A 156 -23.91 -42.77 20.52
CA ILE A 156 -23.49 -44.07 21.04
C ILE A 156 -24.00 -44.22 22.47
N ASP A 157 -23.72 -43.26 23.34
CA ASP A 157 -24.15 -43.28 24.75
C ASP A 157 -25.68 -43.42 24.84
N ALA A 158 -26.43 -42.64 24.05
CA ALA A 158 -27.89 -42.74 24.03
C ALA A 158 -28.42 -44.06 23.43
N ALA A 159 -27.64 -44.75 22.59
CA ALA A 159 -28.00 -46.07 22.07
C ALA A 159 -27.70 -47.16 23.10
N GLU A 160 -26.57 -47.08 23.80
CA GLU A 160 -26.19 -47.97 24.89
C GLU A 160 -27.20 -47.89 26.05
N ASP A 161 -27.56 -46.68 26.49
CA ASP A 161 -28.60 -46.46 27.50
C ASP A 161 -29.94 -47.12 27.11
N ARG A 162 -30.31 -47.07 25.82
CA ARG A 162 -31.53 -47.72 25.33
C ARG A 162 -31.43 -49.24 25.34
N VAL A 163 -30.26 -49.80 25.03
CA VAL A 163 -30.03 -51.25 25.10
C VAL A 163 -30.20 -51.72 26.53
N ASP A 164 -29.56 -51.04 27.50
CA ASP A 164 -29.64 -51.40 28.91
C ASP A 164 -31.09 -51.37 29.44
N VAL A 165 -31.86 -50.33 29.10
CA VAL A 165 -33.28 -50.24 29.46
C VAL A 165 -34.09 -51.40 28.87
N LEU A 166 -33.91 -51.71 27.58
CA LEU A 166 -34.62 -52.79 26.91
C LEU A 166 -34.26 -54.17 27.49
N GLU A 167 -33.00 -54.39 27.88
CA GLU A 167 -32.57 -55.62 28.53
C GLU A 167 -33.22 -55.81 29.90
N GLU A 168 -33.27 -54.77 30.73
CA GLU A 168 -33.93 -54.82 32.04
C GLU A 168 -35.44 -55.03 31.92
N GLU A 169 -36.10 -54.38 30.96
CA GLU A 169 -37.52 -54.63 30.67
C GLU A 169 -37.76 -56.08 30.22
N ALA A 170 -36.89 -56.64 29.38
CA ALA A 170 -36.99 -58.02 28.92
C ALA A 170 -36.79 -59.03 30.06
N LYS A 171 -35.81 -58.79 30.95
CA LYS A 171 -35.59 -59.61 32.16
C LYS A 171 -36.81 -59.56 33.09
N SER A 172 -37.36 -58.37 33.32
CA SER A 172 -38.57 -58.17 34.14
C SER A 172 -39.79 -58.92 33.58
N LYS A 173 -40.05 -58.79 32.27
CA LYS A 173 -41.13 -59.53 31.58
C LYS A 173 -40.97 -61.06 31.73
N LYS A 174 -39.76 -61.59 31.49
CA LYS A 174 -39.47 -63.03 31.69
C LYS A 174 -39.72 -63.49 33.13
N SER A 175 -39.30 -62.72 34.11
CA SER A 175 -39.52 -63.06 35.53
C SER A 175 -41.01 -63.08 35.88
N SER A 176 -41.80 -62.13 35.36
CA SER A 176 -43.25 -62.07 35.54
C SER A 176 -43.96 -63.28 34.90
N GLU A 177 -43.54 -63.68 33.71
CA GLU A 177 -44.13 -64.84 33.01
C GLU A 177 -43.88 -66.15 33.77
N LEU A 178 -42.66 -66.36 34.28
CA LEU A 178 -42.30 -67.54 35.09
C LEU A 178 -43.08 -67.60 36.41
N LEU A 179 -43.31 -66.46 37.07
CA LEU A 179 -44.13 -66.38 38.29
C LEU A 179 -45.62 -66.63 38.02
N SER A 180 -46.10 -66.34 36.81
CA SER A 180 -47.50 -66.53 36.42
C SER A 180 -47.83 -67.96 35.95
N THR A 181 -46.83 -68.81 35.72
CA THR A 181 -47.02 -70.18 35.21
C THR A 181 -46.74 -71.29 36.24
N ALA A 182 -46.44 -70.93 37.50
CA ALA A 182 -46.28 -71.85 38.64
C ALA A 182 -47.50 -71.80 39.56
#